data_AF-B9TBF5-F1
#
_entry.id   AF-B9TBF5-F1
#
_cell.length_a   1.000
_cell.length_b   1.000
_cell.length_c   1.000
_cell.angle_alpha   90.00
_cell.angle_beta   90.00
_cell.angle_gamma   90.00
#
_symmetry.space_group_name_H-M   'P 1'
#
loop_
_entity.id
_entity.type
_entity.pdbx_description
1 polymer ?
#
loop_
_entity_poly.entity_id
_entity_poly.type
_entity_poly.pdbx_seq_one_letter_code
_entity_poly.pdbx_strand_id
1 'polypeptide(L)'
;CGTVLHDDRWVNVPKVVYYDYTSSRAGRYPMALLGNYEGYLQADDYSGWAALFRGGRIRHVACQAHARRMFYKIYRQLRKESPHSAHESVAAQALAWIRKLYDIERKLRDADPPERRRVRQQESVPVLHDYRLWLQAKASEVLPKSALGRAIAYTLSNWEALTR
;
A
#
# COMPACT_ATOMS: atom_id res chain seq x y z
N CYS A 1 13.23 -11.49 3.79
CA CYS A 1 13.28 -12.74 3.01
C CYS A 1 11.93 -12.91 2.32
N GLY A 2 11.88 -13.58 1.16
CA GLY A 2 10.64 -14.25 0.79
C GLY A 2 10.51 -15.48 1.68
N THR A 3 9.30 -15.92 1.98
CA THR A 3 9.07 -17.17 2.72
C THR A 3 8.13 -18.01 1.88
N VAL A 4 8.51 -19.25 1.58
CA VAL A 4 7.70 -20.19 0.79
C VAL A 4 7.44 -21.45 1.61
N LEU A 5 6.32 -22.11 1.33
CA LEU A 5 6.02 -23.40 1.93
C LEU A 5 6.74 -24.48 1.13
N HIS A 6 7.59 -25.25 1.80
CA HIS A 6 8.33 -26.37 1.23
C HIS A 6 8.31 -27.51 2.26
N ASP A 7 7.81 -28.69 1.87
CA ASP A 7 7.62 -29.86 2.74
C ASP A 7 6.96 -29.51 4.09
N ASP A 8 5.82 -28.81 4.02
CA ASP A 8 5.04 -28.32 5.16
C ASP A 8 5.79 -27.41 6.15
N ARG A 9 6.95 -26.88 5.74
CA ARG A 9 7.74 -25.94 6.51
C ARG A 9 7.94 -24.63 5.76
N TRP A 10 7.85 -23.53 6.51
CA TRP A 10 8.13 -22.21 5.97
C TRP A 10 9.64 -22.00 5.88
N VAL A 11 10.16 -21.93 4.66
CA VAL A 11 11.58 -21.73 4.39
C VAL A 11 11.83 -20.34 3.82
N ASN A 12 12.93 -19.72 4.26
CA ASN A 12 13.35 -18.44 3.74
C ASN A 12 14.04 -18.62 2.39
N VAL A 13 13.56 -17.88 1.39
CA VAL A 13 14.17 -17.82 0.07
C VAL A 13 14.87 -16.48 -0.15
N PRO A 14 15.95 -16.46 -0.96
CA PRO A 14 16.60 -15.23 -1.36
C PRO A 14 15.61 -14.26 -2.01
N LYS A 15 15.82 -12.97 -1.77
CA LYS A 15 15.09 -11.94 -2.51
C LYS A 15 15.67 -11.87 -3.93
N VAL A 16 14.82 -12.00 -4.92
CA VAL A 16 15.20 -11.77 -6.31
C VAL A 16 14.85 -10.32 -6.66
N VAL A 17 15.80 -9.61 -7.26
CA VAL A 17 15.56 -8.31 -7.89
C VAL A 17 15.68 -8.52 -9.38
N TYR A 18 14.62 -8.18 -10.10
CA TYR A 18 14.57 -8.24 -11.55
C TYR A 18 14.32 -6.83 -12.08
N TYR A 19 15.08 -6.44 -13.11
CA TYR A 19 14.93 -5.16 -13.78
C TYR A 19 14.80 -5.42 -15.28
N ASP A 20 13.72 -4.90 -15.85
CA ASP A 20 13.46 -4.95 -17.29
C ASP A 20 13.12 -3.53 -17.76
N TYR A 21 13.79 -3.11 -18.83
CA TYR A 21 13.60 -1.81 -19.43
C TYR A 21 12.75 -1.93 -20.68
N THR A 22 11.70 -1.11 -20.74
CA THR A 22 10.85 -1.01 -21.92
C THR A 22 10.82 0.42 -22.41
N SER A 23 10.75 0.61 -23.73
CA SER A 23 10.76 1.93 -24.37
C SER A 23 9.51 2.78 -24.06
N SER A 24 8.49 2.18 -23.45
CA SER A 24 7.34 2.91 -22.91
C SER A 24 6.70 2.16 -21.74
N ARG A 25 5.84 2.85 -21.01
CA ARG A 25 5.07 2.33 -19.87
C ARG A 25 3.81 1.53 -20.26
N ALA A 26 3.59 1.23 -21.53
CA ALA A 26 2.35 0.60 -22.00
C ALA A 26 2.07 -0.74 -21.29
N GLY A 27 0.80 -1.00 -20.95
CA GLY A 27 0.40 -2.21 -20.19
C GLY A 27 0.79 -3.54 -20.85
N ARG A 28 1.06 -3.58 -22.17
CA ARG A 28 1.53 -4.79 -22.87
C ARG A 28 2.83 -5.37 -22.29
N TYR A 29 3.70 -4.52 -21.77
CA TYR A 29 5.00 -4.95 -21.23
C TYR A 29 4.86 -5.70 -19.90
N PRO A 30 4.21 -5.16 -18.86
CA PRO A 30 3.98 -5.93 -17.64
C PRO A 30 3.12 -7.18 -17.88
N MET A 31 2.20 -7.16 -18.86
CA MET A 31 1.45 -8.36 -19.24
C MET A 31 2.34 -9.46 -19.83
N ALA A 32 3.26 -9.11 -20.73
CA ALA A 32 4.21 -10.08 -21.29
C ALA A 32 5.15 -10.63 -20.21
N LEU A 33 5.64 -9.78 -19.30
CA LEU A 33 6.52 -10.19 -18.20
C LEU A 33 5.84 -11.20 -17.25
N LEU A 34 4.60 -10.92 -16.84
CA LEU A 34 3.88 -11.79 -15.90
C LEU A 34 3.36 -13.07 -16.58
N GLY A 35 3.18 -13.06 -17.90
CA GLY A 35 2.76 -14.24 -18.68
C GLY A 35 1.52 -14.91 -18.08
N ASN A 36 1.68 -16.17 -17.66
CA ASN A 36 0.62 -16.99 -17.06
C ASN A 36 0.57 -16.93 -15.52
N TYR A 37 1.22 -15.95 -14.89
CA TYR A 37 1.22 -15.80 -13.44
C TYR A 37 -0.22 -15.73 -12.87
N GLU A 38 -0.42 -16.44 -11.77
CA GLU A 38 -1.66 -16.49 -10.99
C GLU A 38 -1.33 -16.28 -9.51
N GLY A 39 -2.14 -15.48 -8.82
CA GLY A 39 -1.93 -15.17 -7.40
C GLY A 39 -1.98 -13.68 -7.09
N TYR A 40 -1.23 -13.25 -6.08
CA TYR A 40 -1.26 -11.88 -5.57
C TYR A 40 -0.13 -11.06 -6.16
N LEU A 41 -0.47 -9.97 -6.84
CA LEU A 41 0.51 -9.00 -7.33
C LEU A 41 0.41 -7.70 -6.54
N GLN A 42 1.49 -7.35 -5.84
CA GLN A 42 1.59 -6.05 -5.19
C GLN A 42 2.09 -4.98 -6.17
N ALA A 43 1.24 -4.02 -6.49
CA ALA A 43 1.55 -2.94 -7.43
C ALA A 43 0.90 -1.62 -6.99
N ASP A 44 1.38 -0.50 -7.54
CA ASP A 44 0.64 0.76 -7.46
C ASP A 44 -0.64 0.71 -8.32
N ASP A 45 -1.42 1.79 -8.28
CA ASP A 45 -2.65 1.95 -9.07
C ASP A 45 -2.34 2.59 -10.43
N TYR A 46 -1.24 2.19 -11.05
CA TYR A 46 -0.94 2.62 -12.41
C TYR A 46 -1.90 1.92 -13.38
N SER A 47 -2.59 2.70 -14.24
CA SER A 47 -3.56 2.19 -15.21
C SER A 47 -3.02 1.14 -16.18
N GLY A 48 -1.69 1.05 -16.39
CA GLY A 48 -1.08 -0.02 -17.17
C GLY A 48 -1.29 -1.43 -16.59
N TRP A 49 -1.57 -1.53 -15.28
CA TRP A 49 -1.89 -2.80 -14.62
C TRP A 49 -3.36 -3.22 -14.79
N ALA A 50 -4.25 -2.30 -15.16
CA ALA A 50 -5.71 -2.52 -15.08
C ALA A 50 -6.17 -3.79 -15.83
N ALA A 51 -5.55 -4.09 -16.98
CA ALA A 51 -5.88 -5.28 -17.75
C ALA A 51 -5.58 -6.59 -17.02
N LEU A 52 -4.55 -6.63 -16.17
CA LEU A 52 -4.12 -7.82 -15.41
C LEU A 52 -5.15 -8.22 -14.34
N PHE A 53 -5.83 -7.25 -13.76
CA PHE A 53 -6.74 -7.49 -12.63
C PHE A 53 -8.18 -7.82 -13.05
N ARG A 54 -8.59 -7.48 -14.29
CA ARG A 54 -9.96 -7.72 -14.79
C ARG A 54 -10.37 -9.21 -14.79
N GLY A 55 -9.43 -10.11 -15.09
CA GLY A 55 -9.72 -11.54 -15.24
C GLY A 55 -9.72 -12.35 -13.94
N GLY A 56 -9.44 -11.72 -12.79
CA GLY A 56 -9.42 -12.39 -11.49
C GLY A 56 -8.26 -13.36 -11.24
N ARG A 57 -7.55 -13.82 -12.28
CA ARG A 57 -6.33 -14.63 -12.17
C ARG A 57 -5.28 -13.98 -11.27
N ILE A 58 -5.12 -12.66 -11.41
CA ILE A 58 -4.21 -11.88 -10.56
C ILE A 58 -5.05 -11.03 -9.61
N ARG A 59 -4.83 -11.22 -8.31
CA ARG A 59 -5.43 -10.42 -7.24
C ARG A 59 -4.53 -9.21 -6.98
N HIS A 60 -5.08 -8.02 -7.17
CA HIS A 60 -4.36 -6.78 -6.88
C HIS A 60 -4.18 -6.60 -5.37
N VAL A 61 -2.95 -6.41 -4.94
CA VAL A 61 -2.58 -5.88 -3.63
C VAL A 61 -2.01 -4.48 -3.84
N ALA A 62 -2.77 -3.44 -3.49
CA ALA A 62 -2.30 -2.09 -3.72
C ALA A 62 -1.12 -1.75 -2.80
N CYS A 63 -0.19 -0.96 -3.33
CA CYS A 63 1.03 -0.63 -2.63
C CYS A 63 0.81 0.47 -1.57
N GLN A 64 0.79 0.09 -0.30
CA GLN A 64 0.73 1.02 0.85
C GLN A 64 1.83 2.11 0.82
N ALA A 65 3.01 1.79 0.28
CA ALA A 65 4.08 2.78 0.15
C ALA A 65 3.73 3.91 -0.83
N HIS A 66 2.92 3.64 -1.87
CA HIS A 66 2.44 4.66 -2.80
C HIS A 66 1.37 5.55 -2.18
N ALA A 67 0.40 4.98 -1.46
CA ALA A 67 -0.57 5.75 -0.68
C ALA A 67 0.13 6.67 0.34
N ARG A 68 1.06 6.13 1.13
CA ARG A 68 1.90 6.89 2.08
C ARG A 68 2.67 8.03 1.41
N ARG A 69 3.24 7.80 0.22
CA ARG A 69 4.07 8.78 -0.49
C ARG A 69 3.30 10.06 -0.80
N MET A 70 2.00 9.97 -1.08
CA MET A 70 1.17 11.14 -1.36
C MET A 70 1.06 12.06 -0.14
N PHE A 71 0.72 11.52 1.03
CA PHE A 71 0.71 12.28 2.28
C PHE A 71 2.09 12.81 2.67
N TYR A 72 3.14 12.00 2.47
CA TYR A 72 4.51 12.41 2.77
C TYR A 72 4.97 13.61 1.93
N LYS A 73 4.63 13.67 0.65
CA LYS A 73 4.94 14.84 -0.20
C LYS A 73 4.30 16.12 0.33
N ILE A 74 3.03 16.04 0.74
CA ILE A 74 2.29 17.17 1.31
C ILE A 74 2.95 17.61 2.62
N TYR A 75 3.16 16.67 3.55
CA TYR A 75 3.81 16.96 4.83
C TYR A 75 5.20 17.58 4.67
N ARG A 76 6.02 17.05 3.74
CA ARG A 76 7.35 17.61 3.46
C ARG A 76 7.29 19.05 2.95
N GLN A 77 6.29 19.38 2.13
CA GLN A 77 6.12 20.74 1.63
C GLN A 77 5.72 21.68 2.78
N LEU A 78 4.68 21.31 3.54
CA LEU A 78 4.24 22.07 4.71
C LEU A 78 5.37 22.28 5.73
N ARG A 79 6.21 21.26 5.95
CA ARG A 79 7.36 21.37 6.84
C ARG A 79 8.38 22.43 6.43
N LYS A 80 8.53 22.70 5.13
CA LYS A 80 9.43 23.76 4.64
C LYS A 80 8.83 25.14 4.87
N GLU A 81 7.52 25.25 4.70
CA GLU A 81 6.78 26.52 4.80
C GLU A 81 6.50 26.91 6.24
N SER A 82 6.13 25.96 7.10
CA SER A 82 5.72 26.17 8.48
C SER A 82 5.93 24.91 9.32
N PRO A 83 7.13 24.71 9.91
CA PRO A 83 7.47 23.49 10.65
C PRO A 83 6.51 23.14 11.78
N HIS A 84 6.05 24.12 12.56
CA HIS A 84 5.14 23.90 13.69
C HIS A 84 3.78 23.35 13.23
N SER A 85 3.09 24.05 12.31
CA SER A 85 1.77 23.62 11.84
C SER A 85 1.81 22.34 10.99
N ALA A 86 2.94 22.02 10.36
CA ALA A 86 3.10 20.79 9.61
C ALA A 86 2.90 19.54 10.48
N HIS A 87 3.27 19.58 11.76
CA HIS A 87 3.10 18.46 12.70
C HIS A 87 1.64 18.17 13.04
N GLU A 88 0.81 19.20 13.04
CA GLU A 88 -0.62 19.10 13.35
C GLU A 88 -1.46 18.85 12.10
N SER A 89 -0.86 18.96 10.92
CA SER A 89 -1.54 18.80 9.63
C SER A 89 -2.19 17.42 9.45
N VAL A 90 -3.28 17.38 8.67
CA VAL A 90 -3.94 16.12 8.27
C VAL A 90 -2.97 15.15 7.60
N ALA A 91 -1.99 15.66 6.85
CA ALA A 91 -0.96 14.82 6.24
C ALA A 91 -0.06 14.14 7.29
N ALA A 92 0.31 14.83 8.36
CA ALA A 92 1.05 14.24 9.48
C ALA A 92 0.20 13.19 10.22
N GLN A 93 -1.08 13.47 10.45
CA GLN A 93 -2.01 12.54 11.09
C GLN A 93 -2.20 11.25 10.25
N ALA A 94 -2.35 11.37 8.93
CA ALA A 94 -2.40 10.20 8.02
C ALA A 94 -1.10 9.37 8.08
N LEU A 95 0.06 10.02 8.13
CA LEU A 95 1.34 9.34 8.30
C LEU A 95 1.44 8.63 9.66
N ALA A 96 0.82 9.17 10.71
CA ALA A 96 0.77 8.53 12.02
C ALA A 96 -0.10 7.26 12.01
N TRP A 97 -1.24 7.27 11.31
CA TRP A 97 -2.04 6.05 11.09
C TRP A 97 -1.24 4.96 10.38
N ILE A 98 -0.57 5.31 9.28
CA ILE A 98 0.28 4.36 8.54
C ILE A 98 1.45 3.89 9.41
N ARG A 99 1.97 4.75 10.29
CA ARG A 99 3.04 4.39 11.21
C ARG A 99 2.61 3.30 12.20
N LYS A 100 1.38 3.34 12.73
CA LYS A 100 0.84 2.28 13.58
C LYS A 100 0.92 0.91 12.88
N LEU A 101 0.53 0.85 11.60
CA LEU A 101 0.62 -0.38 10.79
C LEU A 101 2.07 -0.84 10.62
N TYR A 102 3.00 0.09 10.33
CA TYR A 102 4.41 -0.25 10.19
C TYR A 102 5.03 -0.75 11.49
N ASP A 103 4.58 -0.25 12.64
CA ASP A 103 5.07 -0.71 13.93
C ASP A 103 4.55 -2.13 14.26
N ILE A 104 3.34 -2.49 13.83
CA ILE A 104 2.86 -3.88 13.86
C ILE A 104 3.72 -4.76 12.95
N GLU A 105 3.89 -4.39 11.67
CA GLU A 105 4.69 -5.15 10.71
C GLU A 105 6.16 -5.33 11.14
N ARG A 106 6.71 -4.35 11.87
CA ARG A 106 8.07 -4.44 12.41
C ARG A 106 8.23 -5.57 13.42
N LYS A 107 7.23 -5.79 14.28
CA LYS A 107 7.22 -6.88 15.27
C LYS A 107 7.13 -8.25 14.58
N LEU A 108 6.51 -8.29 13.40
CA LEU A 108 6.25 -9.50 12.63
C LEU A 108 7.36 -9.90 11.65
N ARG A 109 8.52 -9.22 11.72
CA ARG A 109 9.64 -9.40 10.79
C ARG A 109 10.04 -10.87 10.64
N ASP A 110 10.15 -11.59 11.75
CA ASP A 110 10.65 -12.97 11.79
C ASP A 110 9.52 -14.00 12.07
N ALA A 111 8.27 -13.55 12.14
CA ALA A 111 7.11 -14.42 12.28
C ALA A 111 6.84 -15.20 11.00
N ASP A 112 6.35 -16.43 11.14
CA ASP A 112 5.89 -17.23 10.00
C ASP A 112 4.57 -16.68 9.42
N PRO A 113 4.18 -17.09 8.20
CA PRO A 113 2.96 -16.58 7.57
C PRO A 113 1.66 -16.82 8.35
N PRO A 114 1.42 -17.97 9.02
CA PRO A 114 0.26 -18.16 9.90
C PRO A 114 0.20 -17.14 11.05
N GLU A 115 1.31 -16.93 11.75
CA GLU A 115 1.39 -15.99 12.86
C GLU A 115 1.23 -14.54 12.38
N ARG A 116 1.87 -14.18 11.26
CA ARG A 116 1.67 -12.89 10.59
C ARG A 116 0.20 -12.64 10.29
N ARG A 117 -0.49 -13.65 9.74
CA ARG A 117 -1.93 -13.54 9.44
C ARG A 117 -2.71 -13.32 10.73
N ARG A 118 -2.47 -14.12 11.77
CA ARG A 118 -3.16 -14.02 13.06
C ARG A 118 -3.03 -12.63 13.66
N VAL A 119 -1.80 -12.11 13.78
CA VAL A 119 -1.55 -10.78 14.37
C VAL A 119 -2.12 -9.67 13.50
N ARG A 120 -2.01 -9.74 12.17
CA ARG A 120 -2.64 -8.74 11.29
C ARG A 120 -4.16 -8.69 11.47
N GLN A 121 -4.81 -9.83 11.62
CA GLN A 121 -6.26 -9.87 11.87
C GLN A 121 -6.62 -9.28 13.24
N GLN A 122 -5.79 -9.47 14.27
CA GLN A 122 -6.07 -8.97 15.61
C GLN A 122 -5.70 -7.49 15.81
N GLU A 123 -4.58 -7.04 15.24
CA GLU A 123 -4.02 -5.71 15.48
C GLU A 123 -4.17 -4.77 14.29
N SER A 124 -3.86 -5.22 13.06
CA SER A 124 -3.88 -4.34 11.89
C SER A 124 -5.30 -4.05 11.40
N VAL A 125 -6.21 -5.02 11.43
CA VAL A 125 -7.59 -4.85 10.94
C VAL A 125 -8.36 -3.75 11.70
N PRO A 126 -8.35 -3.71 13.05
CA PRO A 126 -8.97 -2.60 13.78
C PRO A 126 -8.35 -1.23 13.45
N VAL A 127 -7.02 -1.16 13.34
CA VAL A 127 -6.34 0.10 12.96
C VAL A 127 -6.73 0.55 11.57
N LEU A 128 -6.84 -0.38 10.61
CA LEU A 128 -7.29 -0.08 9.25
C LEU A 128 -8.75 0.40 9.25
N HIS A 129 -9.64 -0.26 9.99
CA HIS A 129 -11.03 0.15 10.13
C HIS A 129 -11.15 1.60 10.60
N ASP A 130 -10.50 1.95 11.71
CA ASP A 130 -10.56 3.30 12.28
C ASP A 130 -9.90 4.32 11.36
N TYR A 131 -8.80 3.94 10.70
CA TYR A 131 -8.15 4.79 9.71
C TYR A 131 -9.06 5.07 8.51
N ARG A 132 -9.86 4.09 8.06
CA ARG A 132 -10.82 4.29 6.97
C ARG A 132 -11.88 5.31 7.35
N LEU A 133 -12.48 5.15 8.54
CA LEU A 133 -13.50 6.06 9.04
C LEU A 133 -12.94 7.48 9.17
N TRP A 134 -11.73 7.60 9.71
CA TRP A 134 -11.03 8.88 9.82
C TRP A 134 -10.77 9.51 8.43
N LEU A 135 -10.33 8.73 7.44
CA LEU A 135 -10.15 9.22 6.07
C LEU A 135 -11.46 9.69 5.44
N GLN A 136 -12.56 8.98 5.65
CA GLN A 136 -13.88 9.34 5.14
C GLN A 136 -14.38 10.65 5.75
N ALA A 137 -14.21 10.83 7.06
CA ALA A 137 -14.52 12.10 7.72
C ALA A 137 -13.66 13.25 7.18
N LYS A 138 -12.35 13.03 7.00
CA LYS A 138 -11.47 14.05 6.41
C LYS A 138 -11.75 14.35 4.95
N ALA A 139 -12.28 13.39 4.19
CA ALA A 139 -12.69 13.61 2.81
C ALA A 139 -13.78 14.69 2.69
N SER A 140 -14.70 14.80 3.66
CA SER A 140 -15.74 15.84 3.67
C SER A 140 -15.25 17.23 4.08
N GLU A 141 -14.08 17.33 4.70
CA GLU A 141 -13.50 18.59 5.19
C GLU A 141 -12.53 19.24 4.18
N VAL A 142 -12.17 18.55 3.09
CA VAL A 142 -11.12 19.00 2.16
C VAL A 142 -11.66 19.17 0.75
N LEU A 143 -11.10 20.14 0.02
CA LEU A 143 -11.41 20.31 -1.40
C LEU A 143 -10.94 19.06 -2.19
N PRO A 144 -11.80 18.39 -2.97
CA PRO A 144 -11.45 17.14 -3.67
C PRO A 144 -10.24 17.28 -4.61
N LYS A 145 -10.11 18.45 -5.25
CA LYS A 145 -9.00 18.76 -6.17
C LYS A 145 -7.76 19.33 -5.47
N SER A 146 -7.73 19.44 -4.14
CA SER A 146 -6.50 19.77 -3.42
C SER A 146 -5.50 18.61 -3.44
N ALA A 147 -4.23 18.86 -3.11
CA ALA A 147 -3.25 17.79 -2.98
C ALA A 147 -3.68 16.74 -1.93
N LEU A 148 -4.24 17.21 -0.80
CA LEU A 148 -4.76 16.37 0.26
C LEU A 148 -6.00 15.59 -0.16
N GLY A 149 -6.96 16.26 -0.82
CA GLY A 149 -8.15 15.62 -1.38
C GLY A 149 -7.80 14.48 -2.35
N ARG A 150 -6.82 14.70 -3.23
CA ARG A 150 -6.31 13.63 -4.12
C ARG A 150 -5.65 12.48 -3.37
N ALA A 151 -4.88 12.76 -2.32
CA ALA A 151 -4.22 11.71 -1.52
C ALA A 151 -5.24 10.84 -0.77
N ILE A 152 -6.28 11.47 -0.18
CA ILE A 152 -7.39 10.78 0.48
C ILE A 152 -8.19 9.97 -0.55
N ALA A 153 -8.56 10.57 -1.68
CA ALA A 153 -9.31 9.90 -2.74
C ALA A 153 -8.56 8.68 -3.27
N TYR A 154 -7.26 8.80 -3.56
CA TYR A 154 -6.43 7.68 -3.99
C TYR A 154 -6.42 6.53 -2.98
N THR A 155 -6.31 6.87 -1.68
CA THR A 155 -6.25 5.86 -0.61
C THR A 155 -7.61 5.17 -0.44
N LEU A 156 -8.71 5.92 -0.50
CA LEU A 156 -10.06 5.36 -0.37
C LEU A 156 -10.49 4.57 -1.62
N SER A 157 -10.13 5.01 -2.83
CA SER A 157 -10.47 4.30 -4.07
C SER A 157 -9.75 2.95 -4.18
N ASN A 158 -8.57 2.85 -3.59
CA ASN A 158 -7.77 1.62 -3.55
C ASN A 158 -7.97 0.81 -2.26
N TRP A 159 -8.94 1.16 -1.41
CA TRP A 159 -9.01 0.65 -0.03
C TRP A 159 -9.07 -0.89 0.05
N GLU A 160 -9.89 -1.52 -0.78
CA GLU A 160 -10.00 -2.99 -0.81
C GLU A 160 -8.65 -3.63 -1.16
N ALA A 161 -7.98 -3.15 -2.21
CA ALA A 161 -6.68 -3.67 -2.61
C ALA A 161 -5.57 -3.34 -1.60
N LEU A 162 -5.68 -2.22 -0.87
CA LEU A 162 -4.73 -1.80 0.17
C LEU A 162 -4.83 -2.61 1.47
N THR A 163 -5.96 -3.31 1.68
CA THR A 163 -6.29 -4.00 2.93
C THR A 163 -6.49 -5.51 2.78
N ARG A 164 -6.01 -6.05 1.66
CA ARG A 164 -6.17 -7.45 1.27
C ARG A 164 -5.27 -8.41 2.07
#